data_AF-A0AAD0UB69-F1
#
_entry.id   AF-A0AAD0UB69-F1
#
_cell.length_a   1.000
_cell.length_b   1.000
_cell.length_c   1.000
_cell.angle_alpha   90.00
_cell.angle_beta   90.00
_cell.angle_gamma   90.00
#
_symmetry.space_group_name_H-M   'P 1'
#
loop_
_entity.id
_entity.type
_entity.pdbx_description
1 polymer ?
#
loop_
_entity_poly.entity_id
_entity_poly.type
_entity_poly.pdbx_seq_one_letter_code
_entity_poly.pdbx_strand_id
1 'polypeptide(L)'
;MNRLITVEETKELIASGQCLSLAGAECLLDQLPAGNWIGGTTPYFITEDGGVVSQDMIFATTLSELGQASVAHFAAEELAGICANAPENGFALTIIPAGSKAHKNFAADAGNFEGAFLRPTVGWIAGVHLSELGHSTPKVYDGRGPHKYEDMAVVAYVALPEDKLASIEIINLFEPEEGDVLRFHDTNFEVDECEVNGERTNFSEYIRQRGLDHGHLPLVGDFGGAHLNVSLQHVASDHGKTQLYAPVFAGVDYRFAKPVTDYAAAFQVRLNEQQAQGQVMSCNCILNFVFGDLEGKSIGGLAGPVTFGEIAYQLLNQTLVVLRIH
;
A
#
# COMPACT_ATOMS: atom_id res chain seq x y z
N MET A 1 -14.80 -10.96 10.26
CA MET A 1 -13.81 -9.85 10.14
C MET A 1 -12.39 -10.33 10.43
N ASN A 2 -11.43 -9.97 9.56
CA ASN A 2 -9.97 -10.16 9.57
C ASN A 2 -9.38 -11.36 10.30
N ARG A 3 -8.88 -12.34 9.54
CA ARG A 3 -8.21 -13.52 10.08
C ARG A 3 -7.29 -14.17 9.07
N LEU A 4 -6.23 -14.80 9.57
CA LEU A 4 -5.36 -15.68 8.81
C LEU A 4 -5.96 -17.09 8.88
N ILE A 5 -6.35 -17.66 7.73
CA ILE A 5 -7.12 -18.90 7.63
C ILE A 5 -6.58 -19.82 6.53
N THR A 6 -6.97 -21.08 6.58
CA THR A 6 -6.60 -22.07 5.57
C THR A 6 -7.36 -21.85 4.25
N VAL A 7 -6.88 -22.51 3.18
CA VAL A 7 -7.59 -22.57 1.89
C VAL A 7 -9.00 -23.15 2.06
N GLU A 8 -9.18 -24.19 2.87
CA GLU A 8 -10.48 -24.83 3.06
C GLU A 8 -11.49 -23.93 3.78
N GLU A 9 -11.07 -23.24 4.85
CA GLU A 9 -11.92 -22.24 5.53
C GLU A 9 -12.27 -21.07 4.60
N THR A 10 -11.35 -20.69 3.71
CA THR A 10 -11.61 -19.66 2.70
C THR A 10 -12.67 -20.12 1.70
N LYS A 11 -12.62 -21.39 1.25
CA LYS A 11 -13.64 -22.00 0.39
C LYS A 11 -15.01 -22.02 1.06
N GLU A 12 -15.08 -22.31 2.36
CA GLU A 12 -16.33 -22.28 3.14
C GLU A 12 -16.94 -20.87 3.17
N LEU A 13 -16.11 -19.84 3.40
CA LEU A 13 -16.56 -18.45 3.35
C LEU A 13 -17.09 -18.08 1.96
N ILE A 14 -16.39 -18.46 0.89
CA ILE A 14 -16.84 -18.22 -0.48
C ILE A 14 -18.18 -18.92 -0.75
N ALA A 15 -18.31 -20.20 -0.35
CA ALA A 15 -19.53 -20.98 -0.53
C ALA A 15 -20.72 -20.40 0.24
N SER A 16 -20.49 -19.72 1.37
CA SER A 16 -21.52 -19.02 2.13
C SER A 16 -22.02 -17.71 1.47
N GLY A 17 -21.46 -17.33 0.31
CA GLY A 17 -21.87 -16.15 -0.46
C GLY A 17 -21.29 -14.84 0.04
N GLN A 18 -20.31 -14.89 0.95
CA GLN A 18 -19.65 -13.70 1.50
C GLN A 18 -18.80 -13.01 0.43
N CYS A 19 -18.75 -11.68 0.52
CA CYS A 19 -17.79 -10.88 -0.21
C CYS A 19 -16.49 -10.74 0.57
N LEU A 20 -15.35 -11.03 -0.05
CA LEU A 20 -14.06 -11.10 0.64
C LEU A 20 -12.99 -10.27 -0.08
N SER A 21 -12.06 -9.71 0.70
CA SER A 21 -10.74 -9.30 0.22
C SER A 21 -9.70 -10.27 0.78
N LEU A 22 -8.87 -10.84 -0.11
CA LEU A 22 -7.95 -11.92 0.21
C LEU A 22 -6.50 -11.53 -0.10
N ALA A 23 -5.59 -11.94 0.78
CA ALA A 23 -4.15 -11.82 0.57
C ALA A 23 -3.47 -13.16 0.87
N GLY A 24 -2.63 -13.64 -0.04
CA GLY A 24 -1.96 -14.94 0.12
C GLY A 24 -0.96 -15.24 -0.99
N ALA A 25 -0.26 -16.36 -0.91
CA ALA A 25 0.59 -16.83 -2.00
C ALA A 25 -0.24 -17.23 -3.23
N GLU A 26 0.33 -17.06 -4.43
CA GLU A 26 -0.34 -17.39 -5.72
C GLU A 26 -0.86 -18.84 -5.73
N CYS A 27 -0.04 -19.78 -5.25
CA CYS A 27 -0.41 -21.21 -5.21
C CYS A 27 -1.63 -21.51 -4.32
N LEU A 28 -1.95 -20.65 -3.34
CA LEU A 28 -3.13 -20.80 -2.49
C LEU A 28 -4.35 -20.15 -3.13
N LEU A 29 -4.19 -18.94 -3.67
CA LEU A 29 -5.27 -18.19 -4.31
C LEU A 29 -5.79 -18.90 -5.57
N ASP A 30 -4.91 -19.56 -6.32
CA ASP A 30 -5.26 -20.37 -7.50
C ASP A 30 -6.14 -21.60 -7.16
N GLN A 31 -6.24 -22.00 -5.88
CA GLN A 31 -7.08 -23.13 -5.45
C GLN A 31 -8.53 -22.72 -5.11
N LEU A 32 -8.82 -21.42 -5.08
CA LEU A 32 -10.11 -20.92 -4.63
C LEU A 32 -11.16 -21.02 -5.75
N PRO A 33 -12.41 -21.43 -5.42
CA PRO A 33 -13.50 -21.46 -6.38
C PRO A 33 -13.97 -20.05 -6.72
N ALA A 34 -14.74 -19.96 -7.81
CA ALA A 34 -15.42 -18.72 -8.16
C ALA A 34 -16.36 -18.27 -7.04
N GLY A 35 -16.41 -16.96 -6.79
CA GLY A 35 -17.18 -16.33 -5.73
C GLY A 35 -17.07 -14.81 -5.76
N ASN A 36 -17.65 -14.13 -4.78
CA ASN A 36 -17.63 -12.66 -4.73
C ASN A 36 -16.38 -12.13 -4.02
N TRP A 37 -15.17 -12.39 -4.50
CA TRP A 37 -13.96 -11.97 -3.80
C TRP A 37 -12.97 -11.26 -4.72
N ILE A 38 -12.17 -10.37 -4.13
CA ILE A 38 -10.97 -9.81 -4.76
C ILE A 38 -9.75 -10.30 -4.00
N GLY A 39 -8.60 -10.37 -4.65
CA GLY A 39 -7.38 -10.71 -3.93
C GLY A 39 -6.11 -10.29 -4.61
N GLY A 40 -5.01 -10.36 -3.87
CA GLY A 40 -3.67 -10.09 -4.37
C GLY A 40 -2.62 -10.98 -3.73
N THR A 41 -1.49 -11.12 -4.40
CA THR A 41 -0.40 -11.92 -3.88
C THR A 41 0.38 -11.17 -2.80
N THR A 42 0.62 -11.84 -1.67
CA THR A 42 1.65 -11.50 -0.68
C THR A 42 1.76 -12.65 0.32
N PRO A 43 2.98 -13.06 0.73
CA PRO A 43 3.16 -14.03 1.81
C PRO A 43 3.42 -13.36 3.17
N TYR A 44 3.37 -12.03 3.28
CA TYR A 44 3.73 -11.29 4.48
C TYR A 44 2.50 -10.76 5.20
N PHE A 45 2.45 -10.90 6.52
CA PHE A 45 1.31 -10.47 7.34
C PHE A 45 1.77 -9.91 8.67
N ILE A 46 0.95 -9.03 9.25
CA ILE A 46 0.95 -8.73 10.68
C ILE A 46 -0.25 -9.43 11.29
N THR A 47 -0.03 -10.11 12.41
CA THR A 47 -1.06 -10.74 13.25
C THR A 47 -0.99 -10.16 14.67
N GLU A 48 -1.91 -10.59 15.55
CA GLU A 48 -1.87 -10.22 16.97
C GLU A 48 -0.54 -10.65 17.64
N ASP A 49 -0.04 -11.83 17.27
CA ASP A 49 1.21 -12.40 17.78
C ASP A 49 2.47 -11.79 17.14
N GLY A 50 2.30 -11.01 16.06
CA GLY A 50 3.36 -10.28 15.39
C GLY A 50 3.45 -10.52 13.89
N GLY A 51 4.53 -10.01 13.29
CA GLY A 51 4.81 -10.21 11.88
C GLY A 51 5.11 -11.67 11.55
N VAL A 52 4.56 -12.16 10.44
CA VAL A 52 4.71 -13.54 9.98
C VAL A 52 4.85 -13.61 8.46
N VAL A 53 5.70 -14.51 7.99
CA VAL A 53 5.76 -14.93 6.59
C VAL A 53 5.08 -16.29 6.47
N SER A 54 4.02 -16.39 5.67
CA SER A 54 3.24 -17.61 5.46
C SER A 54 2.96 -17.84 3.98
N GLN A 55 3.17 -19.08 3.55
CA GLN A 55 2.84 -19.56 2.19
C GLN A 55 1.79 -20.69 2.22
N ASP A 56 1.19 -20.92 3.37
CA ASP A 56 0.18 -21.96 3.64
C ASP A 56 -1.17 -21.39 4.11
N MET A 57 -1.22 -20.11 4.48
CA MET A 57 -2.43 -19.43 4.95
C MET A 57 -2.80 -18.23 4.07
N ILE A 58 -4.08 -17.88 4.11
CA ILE A 58 -4.69 -16.74 3.41
C ILE A 58 -5.23 -15.78 4.47
N PHE A 59 -4.88 -14.49 4.34
CA PHE A 59 -5.52 -13.45 5.14
C PHE A 59 -6.83 -13.04 4.49
N ALA A 60 -7.94 -13.12 5.23
CA ALA A 60 -9.28 -12.85 4.74
C ALA A 60 -9.96 -11.71 5.51
N THR A 61 -10.37 -10.68 4.78
CA THR A 61 -11.25 -9.59 5.24
C THR A 61 -12.66 -9.81 4.67
N THR A 62 -13.67 -9.90 5.54
CA THR A 62 -15.07 -10.00 5.13
C THR A 62 -15.67 -8.61 4.87
N LEU A 63 -16.17 -8.37 3.67
CA LEU A 63 -16.73 -7.09 3.23
C LEU A 63 -18.26 -7.06 3.30
N SER A 64 -18.92 -8.21 3.18
CA SER A 64 -20.40 -8.31 3.18
C SER A 64 -21.06 -7.82 4.46
N GLU A 65 -20.34 -7.81 5.59
CA GLU A 65 -20.85 -7.32 6.87
C GLU A 65 -20.90 -5.79 6.94
N LEU A 66 -20.24 -5.10 6.01
CA LEU A 66 -20.07 -3.65 6.02
C LEU A 66 -21.15 -2.93 5.23
N GLY A 67 -21.64 -3.56 4.16
CA GLY A 67 -22.50 -2.93 3.17
C GLY A 67 -22.63 -3.74 1.89
N GLN A 68 -23.25 -3.13 0.88
CA GLN A 68 -23.42 -3.78 -0.42
C GLN A 68 -22.10 -3.71 -1.21
N ALA A 69 -21.51 -4.88 -1.44
CA ALA A 69 -20.25 -5.00 -2.17
C ALA A 69 -20.46 -5.38 -3.64
N SER A 70 -19.68 -4.77 -4.53
CA SER A 70 -19.57 -5.13 -5.95
C SER A 70 -18.11 -5.10 -6.39
N VAL A 71 -17.78 -5.83 -7.46
CA VAL A 71 -16.40 -5.97 -7.95
C VAL A 71 -16.26 -5.41 -9.36
N ALA A 72 -15.14 -4.75 -9.62
CA ALA A 72 -14.72 -4.29 -10.94
C ALA A 72 -13.22 -4.52 -11.14
N HIS A 73 -12.76 -4.42 -12.38
CA HIS A 73 -11.35 -4.36 -12.70
C HIS A 73 -11.12 -3.32 -13.80
N PHE A 74 -9.92 -2.72 -13.82
CA PHE A 74 -9.56 -1.64 -14.73
C PHE A 74 -8.18 -1.88 -15.33
N ALA A 75 -8.06 -1.66 -16.64
CA ALA A 75 -6.76 -1.56 -17.29
C ALA A 75 -5.99 -0.32 -16.80
N ALA A 76 -4.69 -0.27 -17.09
CA ALA A 76 -3.82 0.83 -16.68
C ALA A 76 -4.28 2.21 -17.20
N GLU A 77 -5.01 2.26 -18.31
CA GLU A 77 -5.54 3.48 -18.91
C GLU A 77 -6.91 3.89 -18.36
N GLU A 78 -7.55 3.03 -17.57
CA GLU A 78 -8.93 3.19 -17.10
C GLU A 78 -9.03 3.42 -15.59
N LEU A 79 -7.89 3.69 -14.93
CA LEU A 79 -7.77 3.78 -13.47
C LEU A 79 -8.60 4.90 -12.84
N ALA A 80 -8.94 5.95 -13.60
CA ALA A 80 -9.89 6.97 -13.13
C ALA A 80 -11.26 6.37 -12.77
N GLY A 81 -11.61 5.21 -13.34
CA GLY A 81 -12.80 4.44 -13.01
C GLY A 81 -12.85 3.98 -11.55
N ILE A 82 -11.71 3.88 -10.86
CA ILE A 82 -11.63 3.54 -9.43
C ILE A 82 -12.41 4.58 -8.60
N CYS A 83 -12.15 5.87 -8.83
CA CYS A 83 -12.83 6.93 -8.09
C CYS A 83 -14.23 7.22 -8.66
N ALA A 84 -14.37 7.20 -9.99
CA ALA A 84 -15.62 7.54 -10.66
C ALA A 84 -16.77 6.59 -10.33
N ASN A 85 -16.47 5.30 -10.08
CA ASN A 85 -17.48 4.30 -9.76
C ASN A 85 -17.64 4.06 -8.26
N ALA A 86 -16.85 4.74 -7.42
CA ALA A 86 -16.96 4.61 -5.98
C ALA A 86 -18.34 5.13 -5.48
N PRO A 87 -18.96 4.44 -4.51
CA PRO A 87 -20.27 4.80 -4.00
C PRO A 87 -20.23 6.17 -3.32
N GLU A 88 -21.40 6.83 -3.24
CA GLU A 88 -21.45 8.16 -2.62
C GLU A 88 -21.08 8.14 -1.14
N ASN A 89 -21.67 7.17 -0.43
CA ASN A 89 -21.31 6.80 0.92
C ASN A 89 -20.69 5.40 0.90
N GLY A 90 -19.38 5.33 1.10
CA GLY A 90 -18.66 4.07 1.14
C GLY A 90 -17.21 4.21 0.72
N PHE A 91 -16.65 3.15 0.16
CA PHE A 91 -15.24 3.12 -0.24
C PHE A 91 -14.97 2.19 -1.41
N ALA A 92 -13.83 2.40 -2.06
CA ALA A 92 -13.24 1.54 -3.08
C ALA A 92 -12.00 0.85 -2.52
N LEU A 93 -12.07 -0.46 -2.27
CA LEU A 93 -10.92 -1.27 -1.87
C LEU A 93 -10.20 -1.80 -3.11
N THR A 94 -9.00 -1.31 -3.37
CA THR A 94 -8.26 -1.52 -4.62
C THR A 94 -6.98 -2.32 -4.41
N ILE A 95 -6.71 -3.29 -5.29
CA ILE A 95 -5.46 -4.06 -5.29
C ILE A 95 -4.82 -3.97 -6.67
N ILE A 96 -3.53 -3.65 -6.73
CA ILE A 96 -2.76 -3.48 -7.97
C ILE A 96 -1.45 -4.28 -7.90
N PRO A 97 -1.03 -5.01 -8.95
CA PRO A 97 0.23 -5.76 -8.93
C PRO A 97 1.45 -4.84 -9.00
N ALA A 98 2.43 -5.05 -8.09
CA ALA A 98 3.66 -4.25 -8.09
C ALA A 98 4.42 -4.35 -9.41
N GLY A 99 5.04 -3.24 -9.79
CA GLY A 99 5.87 -3.13 -11.01
C GLY A 99 5.10 -3.04 -12.33
N SER A 100 3.78 -3.23 -12.32
CA SER A 100 2.94 -3.17 -13.51
C SER A 100 2.77 -1.73 -14.05
N LYS A 101 2.23 -1.59 -15.27
CA LYS A 101 1.88 -0.28 -15.82
C LYS A 101 0.75 0.37 -15.02
N ALA A 102 -0.26 -0.41 -14.63
CA ALA A 102 -1.34 0.05 -13.76
C ALA A 102 -0.81 0.60 -12.43
N HIS A 103 0.18 -0.05 -11.80
CA HIS A 103 0.82 0.47 -10.60
C HIS A 103 1.50 1.83 -10.83
N LYS A 104 2.29 1.96 -11.91
CA LYS A 104 2.98 3.21 -12.24
C LYS A 104 2.02 4.34 -12.56
N ASN A 105 0.98 4.07 -13.36
CA ASN A 105 -0.05 5.04 -13.70
C ASN A 105 -0.83 5.49 -12.46
N PHE A 106 -1.26 4.54 -11.62
CA PHE A 106 -1.96 4.88 -10.36
C PHE A 106 -1.11 5.79 -9.49
N ALA A 107 0.16 5.43 -9.29
CA ALA A 107 1.09 6.21 -8.46
C ALA A 107 1.32 7.64 -8.96
N ALA A 108 1.35 7.84 -10.28
CA ALA A 108 1.56 9.16 -10.88
C ALA A 108 0.27 10.01 -10.96
N ASP A 109 -0.87 9.36 -11.21
CA ASP A 109 -2.09 10.06 -11.63
C ASP A 109 -3.22 10.05 -10.59
N ALA A 110 -3.16 9.20 -9.55
CA ALA A 110 -4.28 9.01 -8.61
C ALA A 110 -4.77 10.31 -7.96
N GLY A 111 -3.85 11.20 -7.58
CA GLY A 111 -4.21 12.51 -7.01
C GLY A 111 -4.94 13.45 -7.98
N ASN A 112 -4.90 13.18 -9.28
CA ASN A 112 -5.55 13.97 -10.33
C ASN A 112 -6.89 13.38 -10.79
N PHE A 113 -7.28 12.20 -10.30
CA PHE A 113 -8.57 11.61 -10.67
C PHE A 113 -9.74 12.45 -10.14
N GLU A 114 -10.81 12.52 -10.92
CA GLU A 114 -12.02 13.19 -10.47
C GLU A 114 -12.57 12.49 -9.21
N GLY A 115 -12.74 13.26 -8.13
CA GLY A 115 -13.20 12.73 -6.85
C GLY A 115 -12.13 12.02 -6.02
N ALA A 116 -10.84 12.07 -6.40
CA ALA A 116 -9.74 11.38 -5.73
C ALA A 116 -9.70 11.54 -4.20
N PHE A 117 -10.04 12.72 -3.68
CA PHE A 117 -10.04 13.01 -2.23
C PHE A 117 -11.44 13.14 -1.62
N LEU A 118 -12.48 12.85 -2.41
CA LEU A 118 -13.89 12.87 -1.98
C LEU A 118 -14.44 11.45 -1.78
N ARG A 119 -13.90 10.48 -2.53
CA ARG A 119 -14.30 9.08 -2.48
C ARG A 119 -13.19 8.26 -1.81
N PRO A 120 -13.42 7.72 -0.60
CA PRO A 120 -12.43 6.89 0.09
C PRO A 120 -11.93 5.75 -0.80
N THR A 121 -10.68 5.85 -1.24
CA THR A 121 -9.99 4.82 -2.00
C THR A 121 -8.89 4.26 -1.12
N VAL A 122 -8.99 3.00 -0.78
CA VAL A 122 -8.07 2.32 0.13
C VAL A 122 -7.59 1.01 -0.49
N GLY A 123 -6.48 0.48 -0.05
CA GLY A 123 -6.03 -0.83 -0.50
C GLY A 123 -4.52 -0.93 -0.52
N TRP A 124 -4.00 -1.71 -1.46
CA TRP A 124 -2.60 -2.10 -1.39
C TRP A 124 -2.03 -2.61 -2.71
N ILE A 125 -0.71 -2.61 -2.78
CA ILE A 125 0.04 -3.13 -3.91
C ILE A 125 0.46 -4.58 -3.62
N ALA A 126 0.03 -5.50 -4.48
CA ALA A 126 0.38 -6.91 -4.40
C ALA A 126 1.85 -7.15 -4.76
N GLY A 127 2.47 -8.15 -4.16
CA GLY A 127 3.83 -8.55 -4.46
C GLY A 127 4.06 -10.06 -4.36
N VAL A 128 5.32 -10.45 -4.28
CA VAL A 128 5.76 -11.85 -4.19
C VAL A 128 6.69 -12.01 -3.00
N HIS A 129 7.12 -13.22 -2.67
CA HIS A 129 8.17 -13.37 -1.66
C HIS A 129 9.44 -12.63 -2.12
N LEU A 130 10.18 -11.99 -1.21
CA LEU A 130 11.35 -11.18 -1.56
C LEU A 130 12.44 -11.98 -2.29
N SER A 131 12.55 -13.28 -2.02
CA SER A 131 13.46 -14.18 -2.75
C SER A 131 13.05 -14.47 -4.20
N GLU A 132 11.84 -14.09 -4.60
CA GLU A 132 11.27 -14.31 -5.94
C GLU A 132 11.24 -13.02 -6.77
N LEU A 133 11.75 -11.90 -6.23
CA LEU A 133 11.85 -10.64 -6.96
C LEU A 133 12.65 -10.83 -8.25
N GLY A 134 12.07 -10.40 -9.37
CA GLY A 134 12.67 -10.58 -10.70
C GLY A 134 12.49 -11.97 -11.31
N HIS A 135 11.90 -12.92 -10.57
CA HIS A 135 11.62 -14.28 -11.05
C HIS A 135 10.12 -14.56 -11.17
N SER A 136 9.32 -14.03 -10.25
CA SER A 136 7.86 -14.15 -10.25
C SER A 136 7.22 -12.77 -10.40
N THR A 137 6.07 -12.71 -11.06
CA THR A 137 5.29 -11.46 -11.20
C THR A 137 4.13 -11.44 -10.20
N PRO A 138 3.87 -10.32 -9.50
CA PRO A 138 2.71 -10.19 -8.63
C PRO A 138 1.40 -10.39 -9.37
N LYS A 139 0.37 -10.86 -8.66
CA LYS A 139 -0.96 -11.14 -9.22
C LYS A 139 -2.06 -10.47 -8.42
N VAL A 140 -3.11 -10.09 -9.12
CA VAL A 140 -4.40 -9.70 -8.53
C VAL A 140 -5.52 -10.51 -9.16
N TYR A 141 -6.60 -10.70 -8.42
CA TYR A 141 -7.67 -11.63 -8.74
C TYR A 141 -9.04 -10.96 -8.66
N ASP A 142 -9.85 -11.20 -9.70
CA ASP A 142 -11.30 -11.02 -9.65
C ASP A 142 -11.95 -12.41 -9.54
N GLY A 143 -12.30 -12.77 -8.30
CA GLY A 143 -12.75 -14.09 -7.91
C GLY A 143 -14.09 -14.52 -8.49
N ARG A 144 -14.81 -13.65 -9.22
CA ARG A 144 -16.10 -14.02 -9.85
C ARG A 144 -15.94 -15.02 -10.99
N GLY A 145 -14.70 -15.22 -11.45
CA GLY A 145 -14.33 -16.19 -12.47
C GLY A 145 -12.85 -16.58 -12.35
N PRO A 146 -12.25 -17.15 -13.40
CA PRO A 146 -10.84 -17.53 -13.41
C PRO A 146 -9.90 -16.33 -13.69
N HIS A 147 -10.30 -15.13 -13.29
CA HIS A 147 -9.62 -13.90 -13.69
C HIS A 147 -8.43 -13.62 -12.78
N LYS A 148 -7.23 -13.64 -13.38
CA LYS A 148 -5.96 -13.36 -12.74
C LYS A 148 -5.17 -12.39 -13.63
N TYR A 149 -4.71 -11.29 -13.06
CA TYR A 149 -4.09 -10.19 -13.80
C TYR A 149 -2.69 -9.85 -13.25
N GLU A 150 -1.78 -9.51 -14.16
CA GLU A 150 -0.44 -8.98 -13.87
C GLU A 150 -0.36 -7.47 -14.08
N ASP A 151 -1.38 -6.85 -14.69
CA ASP A 151 -1.38 -5.44 -15.06
C ASP A 151 -2.79 -4.82 -15.12
N MET A 152 -3.54 -4.98 -14.03
CA MET A 152 -4.85 -4.34 -13.83
C MET A 152 -5.04 -3.98 -12.36
N ALA A 153 -5.89 -3.01 -12.09
CA ALA A 153 -6.44 -2.80 -10.75
C ALA A 153 -7.70 -3.65 -10.59
N VAL A 154 -7.82 -4.39 -9.48
CA VAL A 154 -9.09 -5.04 -9.09
C VAL A 154 -9.65 -4.31 -7.87
N VAL A 155 -10.94 -3.99 -7.93
CA VAL A 155 -11.61 -3.10 -6.97
C VAL A 155 -12.86 -3.76 -6.42
N ALA A 156 -13.02 -3.72 -5.11
CA ALA A 156 -14.29 -3.96 -4.43
C ALA A 156 -14.87 -2.62 -4.01
N TYR A 157 -16.02 -2.26 -4.57
CA TYR A 157 -16.82 -1.12 -4.13
C TYR A 157 -17.77 -1.57 -3.03
N VAL A 158 -17.72 -0.91 -1.88
CA VAL A 158 -18.58 -1.21 -0.74
C VAL A 158 -19.42 0.02 -0.43
N ALA A 159 -20.70 -0.03 -0.79
CA ALA A 159 -21.68 0.99 -0.44
C ALA A 159 -22.16 0.77 1.00
N LEU A 160 -21.97 1.77 1.85
CA LEU A 160 -22.28 1.68 3.28
C LEU A 160 -23.73 2.08 3.58
N PRO A 161 -24.31 1.55 4.66
CA PRO A 161 -25.56 2.06 5.23
C PRO A 161 -25.50 3.57 5.51
N GLU A 162 -26.64 4.26 5.43
CA GLU A 162 -26.71 5.73 5.61
C GLU A 162 -26.22 6.22 6.98
N ASP A 163 -26.28 5.37 8.01
CA ASP A 163 -25.82 5.67 9.37
C ASP A 163 -24.33 5.36 9.59
N LYS A 164 -23.60 5.00 8.53
CA LYS A 164 -22.19 4.62 8.56
C LYS A 164 -21.32 5.51 7.69
N LEU A 165 -20.08 5.75 8.14
CA LEU A 165 -19.09 6.52 7.39
C LEU A 165 -17.73 5.83 7.37
N ALA A 166 -17.09 5.79 6.19
CA ALA A 166 -15.71 5.34 6.03
C ALA A 166 -14.71 6.46 6.35
N SER A 167 -13.64 6.11 7.07
CA SER A 167 -12.48 6.99 7.28
C SER A 167 -11.19 6.20 7.07
N ILE A 168 -10.18 6.85 6.50
CA ILE A 168 -8.87 6.26 6.24
C ILE A 168 -7.85 6.98 7.13
N GLU A 169 -7.10 6.20 7.90
CA GLU A 169 -5.99 6.68 8.71
C GLU A 169 -4.68 6.24 8.08
N ILE A 170 -3.74 7.18 7.93
CA ILE A 170 -2.39 6.93 7.45
C ILE A 170 -1.44 7.15 8.63
N ILE A 171 -0.82 6.07 9.08
CA ILE A 171 0.18 6.10 10.14
C ILE A 171 1.55 6.15 9.48
N ASN A 172 2.13 7.35 9.47
CA ASN A 172 3.49 7.61 9.02
C ASN A 172 4.41 7.78 10.24
N LEU A 173 5.44 6.93 10.35
CA LEU A 173 6.43 7.03 11.44
C LEU A 173 7.46 8.13 11.21
N PHE A 174 7.58 8.61 9.97
CA PHE A 174 8.66 9.46 9.53
C PHE A 174 8.26 10.94 9.58
N GLU A 175 9.10 11.73 10.23
CA GLU A 175 9.05 13.18 10.20
C GLU A 175 10.17 13.71 9.31
N PRO A 176 9.96 14.81 8.57
CA PRO A 176 11.03 15.43 7.81
C PRO A 176 12.11 15.96 8.76
N GLU A 177 13.38 15.84 8.37
CA GLU A 177 14.47 16.52 9.06
C GLU A 177 14.41 18.05 8.82
N GLU A 178 15.11 18.84 9.65
CA GLU A 178 15.18 20.31 9.51
C GLU A 178 16.19 20.75 8.41
N GLY A 179 16.83 19.80 7.75
CA GLY A 179 17.95 20.00 6.83
C GLY A 179 17.53 20.48 5.44
N ASP A 180 18.28 20.03 4.45
CA ASP A 180 18.18 20.50 3.08
C ASP A 180 16.80 20.26 2.48
N VAL A 181 16.34 21.23 1.67
CA VAL A 181 15.12 21.14 0.88
C VAL A 181 15.46 20.61 -0.50
N LEU A 182 14.86 19.48 -0.85
CA LEU A 182 14.98 18.87 -2.17
C LEU A 182 13.75 19.22 -3.01
N ARG A 183 13.98 19.64 -4.25
CA ARG A 183 12.92 19.86 -5.24
C ARG A 183 13.23 19.13 -6.53
N PHE A 184 12.18 18.59 -7.15
CA PHE A 184 12.26 17.89 -8.42
C PHE A 184 11.42 18.65 -9.46
N HIS A 185 11.83 18.59 -10.71
CA HIS A 185 11.20 19.34 -11.79
C HIS A 185 10.12 18.56 -12.54
N ASP A 186 10.18 17.23 -12.47
CA ASP A 186 9.29 16.32 -13.18
C ASP A 186 8.73 15.26 -12.23
N THR A 187 7.53 14.77 -12.53
CA THR A 187 6.99 13.59 -11.86
C THR A 187 7.70 12.34 -12.37
N ASN A 188 8.49 11.68 -11.52
CA ASN A 188 9.37 10.61 -11.99
C ASN A 188 9.73 9.59 -10.90
N PHE A 189 9.93 8.34 -11.34
CA PHE A 189 10.44 7.24 -10.51
C PHE A 189 11.97 7.11 -10.58
N GLU A 190 12.58 7.67 -11.62
CA GLU A 190 14.03 7.64 -11.80
C GLU A 190 14.57 9.07 -11.85
N VAL A 191 15.43 9.41 -10.89
CA VAL A 191 15.94 10.77 -10.74
C VAL A 191 17.46 10.76 -10.93
N ASP A 192 17.95 11.57 -11.87
CA ASP A 192 19.37 11.89 -12.04
C ASP A 192 19.78 13.10 -11.19
N GLU A 193 19.02 14.18 -11.28
CA GLU A 193 19.31 15.48 -10.69
C GLU A 193 18.08 16.06 -9.97
N CYS A 194 18.36 16.87 -8.96
CA CYS A 194 17.37 17.64 -8.21
C CYS A 194 17.96 18.99 -7.81
N GLU A 195 17.14 19.89 -7.29
CA GLU A 195 17.63 21.08 -6.59
C GLU A 195 17.76 20.77 -5.10
N VAL A 196 18.94 21.02 -4.53
CA VAL A 196 19.19 21.01 -3.08
C VAL A 196 19.35 22.46 -2.65
N ASN A 197 18.40 22.99 -1.88
CA ASN A 197 18.35 24.40 -1.49
C ASN A 197 18.46 25.39 -2.67
N GLY A 198 17.95 24.99 -3.84
CA GLY A 198 18.01 25.78 -5.09
C GLY A 198 19.28 25.59 -5.92
N GLU A 199 20.21 24.74 -5.51
CA GLU A 199 21.39 24.38 -6.30
C GLU A 199 21.18 23.04 -7.03
N ARG A 200 21.39 23.04 -8.35
CA ARG A 200 21.30 21.83 -9.17
C ARG A 200 22.38 20.83 -8.74
N THR A 201 21.94 19.65 -8.32
CA THR A 201 22.78 18.65 -7.68
C THR A 201 22.48 17.26 -8.25
N ASN A 202 23.54 16.47 -8.47
CA ASN A 202 23.39 15.06 -8.80
C ASN A 202 22.82 14.29 -7.59
N PHE A 203 21.65 13.69 -7.76
CA PHE A 203 20.88 13.18 -6.64
C PHE A 203 21.51 11.93 -6.01
N SER A 204 22.04 11.00 -6.82
CA SER A 204 22.69 9.78 -6.30
C SER A 204 24.01 10.07 -5.58
N GLU A 205 24.76 11.08 -6.03
CA GLU A 205 25.94 11.58 -5.32
C GLU A 205 25.56 12.22 -3.98
N TYR A 206 24.55 13.09 -3.96
CA TYR A 206 24.06 13.73 -2.74
C TYR A 206 23.64 12.71 -1.67
N ILE A 207 22.87 11.69 -2.04
CA ILE A 207 22.45 10.61 -1.13
C ILE A 207 23.65 9.92 -0.49
N ARG A 208 24.68 9.58 -1.29
CA ARG A 208 25.87 8.87 -0.81
C ARG A 208 26.75 9.76 0.07
N GLN A 209 26.91 11.03 -0.29
CA GLN A 209 27.62 11.99 0.55
C GLN A 209 26.96 12.16 1.93
N ARG A 210 25.62 12.06 1.98
CA ARG A 210 24.83 12.05 3.21
C ARG A 210 24.82 10.69 3.94
N GLY A 211 25.35 9.62 3.32
CA GLY A 211 25.34 8.26 3.86
C GLY A 211 23.95 7.62 3.94
N LEU A 212 23.06 7.98 3.01
CA LEU A 212 21.65 7.56 2.99
C LEU A 212 21.36 6.46 1.95
N ASP A 213 22.40 5.94 1.31
CA ASP A 213 22.32 4.93 0.24
C ASP A 213 21.87 3.54 0.71
N HIS A 214 21.82 3.32 2.03
CA HIS A 214 21.18 2.15 2.63
C HIS A 214 19.65 2.11 2.40
N GLY A 215 19.01 3.23 2.05
CA GLY A 215 17.61 3.28 1.62
C GLY A 215 16.54 3.22 2.71
N HIS A 216 16.91 3.13 3.99
CA HIS A 216 15.95 3.00 5.10
C HIS A 216 15.20 4.30 5.43
N LEU A 217 15.74 5.46 5.03
CA LEU A 217 15.11 6.75 5.31
C LEU A 217 14.49 7.28 4.01
N PRO A 218 13.15 7.40 3.93
CA PRO A 218 12.51 7.96 2.75
C PRO A 218 12.73 9.47 2.66
N LEU A 219 12.49 10.01 1.47
CA LEU A 219 12.09 11.41 1.35
C LEU A 219 10.68 11.58 1.90
N VAL A 220 10.43 12.68 2.61
CA VAL A 220 9.12 13.10 3.10
C VAL A 220 8.74 14.36 2.31
N GLY A 221 7.71 14.25 1.47
CA GLY A 221 7.15 15.35 0.70
C GLY A 221 6.02 16.05 1.46
N ASP A 222 5.98 17.39 1.37
CA ASP A 222 4.92 18.22 1.94
C ASP A 222 3.84 18.53 0.90
N PHE A 223 2.69 17.86 1.02
CA PHE A 223 1.50 18.05 0.18
C PHE A 223 0.47 18.94 0.89
N GLY A 224 0.87 20.17 1.23
CA GLY A 224 -0.01 21.13 1.91
C GLY A 224 -0.31 20.76 3.36
N GLY A 225 0.70 20.25 4.06
CA GLY A 225 0.66 19.79 5.46
C GLY A 225 0.52 18.28 5.60
N ALA A 226 0.23 17.55 4.52
CA ALA A 226 0.24 16.09 4.51
C ALA A 226 1.64 15.57 4.14
N HIS A 227 2.25 14.79 5.04
CA HIS A 227 3.59 14.22 4.84
C HIS A 227 3.51 12.83 4.20
N LEU A 228 3.93 12.73 2.94
CA LEU A 228 3.95 11.48 2.18
C LEU A 228 5.38 11.04 1.88
N ASN A 229 5.65 9.75 2.00
CA ASN A 229 6.99 9.20 1.84
C ASN A 229 7.25 8.79 0.39
N VAL A 230 8.47 9.03 -0.07
CA VAL A 230 9.04 8.49 -1.31
C VAL A 230 10.30 7.71 -0.96
N SER A 231 10.25 6.39 -1.09
CA SER A 231 11.31 5.49 -0.63
C SER A 231 12.32 5.20 -1.74
N LEU A 232 13.60 5.10 -1.38
CA LEU A 232 14.68 4.76 -2.30
C LEU A 232 14.62 3.26 -2.63
N GLN A 233 14.59 2.92 -3.92
CA GLN A 233 14.66 1.54 -4.40
C GLN A 233 16.10 1.15 -4.76
N HIS A 234 16.80 2.02 -5.46
CA HIS A 234 18.18 1.80 -5.86
C HIS A 234 18.90 3.14 -5.99
N VAL A 235 20.11 3.23 -5.43
CA VAL A 235 20.98 4.41 -5.57
C VAL A 235 22.20 3.98 -6.39
N ALA A 236 22.41 4.64 -7.53
CA ALA A 236 23.55 4.33 -8.39
C ALA A 236 24.88 4.59 -7.67
N SER A 237 25.85 3.69 -7.87
CA SER A 237 27.23 3.83 -7.34
C SER A 237 28.06 4.91 -8.03
N ASP A 238 27.58 5.44 -9.15
CA ASP A 238 28.26 6.41 -10.01
C ASP A 238 27.31 7.61 -10.21
N HIS A 239 27.59 8.55 -11.13
CA HIS A 239 26.68 9.66 -11.48
C HIS A 239 25.43 9.20 -12.26
N GLY A 240 24.88 8.04 -11.91
CA GLY A 240 23.69 7.44 -12.51
C GLY A 240 22.40 7.84 -11.78
N LYS A 241 21.27 7.28 -12.23
CA LYS A 241 19.95 7.58 -11.69
C LYS A 241 19.67 6.81 -10.39
N THR A 242 18.97 7.47 -9.48
CA THR A 242 18.33 6.85 -8.32
C THR A 242 16.92 6.40 -8.72
N GLN A 243 16.59 5.14 -8.45
CA GLN A 243 15.24 4.58 -8.62
C GLN A 243 14.46 4.70 -7.31
N LEU A 244 13.16 4.95 -7.41
CA LEU A 244 12.26 5.19 -6.29
C LEU A 244 11.06 4.23 -6.35
N TYR A 245 10.52 3.85 -5.19
CA TYR A 245 9.33 2.99 -5.09
C TYR A 245 8.02 3.73 -5.43
N ALA A 246 8.01 5.05 -5.27
CA ALA A 246 6.93 5.96 -5.66
C ALA A 246 7.54 7.16 -6.41
N PRO A 247 6.79 7.86 -7.25
CA PRO A 247 7.35 9.00 -7.96
C PRO A 247 7.52 10.19 -7.02
N VAL A 248 8.56 10.98 -7.26
CA VAL A 248 8.57 12.38 -6.81
C VAL A 248 7.63 13.20 -7.70
N PHE A 249 7.20 14.36 -7.21
CA PHE A 249 6.31 15.28 -7.92
C PHE A 249 6.92 16.67 -8.04
N ALA A 250 6.69 17.31 -9.19
CA ALA A 250 7.07 18.69 -9.40
C ALA A 250 6.30 19.63 -8.46
N GLY A 251 6.99 20.65 -7.92
CA GLY A 251 6.38 21.66 -7.05
C GLY A 251 6.12 21.20 -5.60
N VAL A 252 6.65 20.04 -5.20
CA VAL A 252 6.62 19.55 -3.82
C VAL A 252 7.99 19.72 -3.18
N ASP A 253 8.01 20.22 -1.94
CA ASP A 253 9.21 20.30 -1.13
C ASP A 253 9.43 18.96 -0.41
N TYR A 254 10.61 18.37 -0.59
CA TYR A 254 11.00 17.13 0.07
C TYR A 254 12.15 17.36 1.05
N ARG A 255 12.20 16.55 2.11
CA ARG A 255 13.37 16.41 3.00
C ARG A 255 13.56 14.94 3.33
N PHE A 256 14.78 14.52 3.66
CA PHE A 256 14.94 13.17 4.19
C PHE A 256 14.28 13.04 5.57
N ALA A 257 13.83 11.83 5.89
CA ALA A 257 13.23 11.57 7.18
C ALA A 257 14.26 11.57 8.32
N LYS A 258 13.81 11.97 9.51
CA LYS A 258 14.53 11.67 10.77
C LYS A 258 14.62 10.15 10.99
N PRO A 259 15.70 9.63 11.59
CA PRO A 259 15.80 8.22 11.92
C PRO A 259 14.73 7.75 12.91
N VAL A 260 14.15 6.58 12.65
CA VAL A 260 13.28 5.85 13.58
C VAL A 260 14.05 4.64 14.10
N THR A 261 14.26 4.55 15.42
CA THR A 261 15.13 3.52 16.02
C THR A 261 14.41 2.18 16.23
N ASP A 262 13.18 2.22 16.74
CA ASP A 262 12.37 1.03 17.03
C ASP A 262 10.99 1.19 16.39
N TYR A 263 10.80 0.52 15.25
CA TYR A 263 9.57 0.62 14.47
C TYR A 263 8.39 0.00 15.22
N ALA A 264 8.61 -1.13 15.90
CA ALA A 264 7.54 -1.81 16.62
C ALA A 264 7.02 -0.94 17.76
N ALA A 265 7.92 -0.38 18.57
CA ALA A 265 7.54 0.56 19.63
C ALA A 265 6.90 1.84 19.07
N ALA A 266 7.43 2.40 17.98
CA ALA A 266 6.88 3.60 17.35
C ALA A 266 5.45 3.36 16.82
N PHE A 267 5.20 2.22 16.17
CA PHE A 267 3.84 1.84 15.76
C PHE A 267 2.91 1.66 16.96
N GLN A 268 3.36 0.96 18.01
CA GLN A 268 2.55 0.78 19.23
C GLN A 268 2.12 2.13 19.83
N VAL A 269 3.03 3.10 19.91
CA VAL A 269 2.71 4.46 20.39
C VAL A 269 1.65 5.10 19.50
N ARG A 270 1.87 5.14 18.18
CA ARG A 270 0.92 5.76 17.23
C ARG A 270 -0.43 5.06 17.23
N LEU A 271 -0.48 3.74 17.42
CA LEU A 271 -1.71 2.97 17.45
C LEU A 271 -2.50 3.12 18.74
N ASN A 272 -1.81 3.29 19.87
CA ASN A 272 -2.47 3.58 21.14
C ASN A 272 -3.08 4.99 21.19
N GLU A 273 -2.61 5.91 20.36
CA GLU A 273 -3.21 7.24 20.19
C GLU A 273 -4.51 7.21 19.34
N GLN A 274 -4.74 6.12 18.59
CA GLN A 274 -5.92 5.95 17.74
C GLN A 274 -7.05 5.22 18.47
N GLN A 275 -8.28 5.40 17.99
CA GLN A 275 -9.41 4.63 18.50
C GLN A 275 -9.29 3.17 18.08
N ALA A 276 -9.48 2.21 18.99
CA ALA A 276 -9.44 0.79 18.63
C ALA A 276 -10.69 0.33 17.85
N GLN A 277 -11.80 1.08 17.92
CA GLN A 277 -13.09 0.66 17.37
C GLN A 277 -13.23 0.91 15.87
N GLY A 278 -14.18 0.20 15.25
CA GLY A 278 -14.57 0.41 13.86
C GLY A 278 -13.55 -0.04 12.83
N GLN A 279 -12.44 -0.67 13.23
CA GLN A 279 -11.43 -1.15 12.29
C GLN A 279 -12.01 -2.25 11.40
N VAL A 280 -11.82 -2.08 10.09
CA VAL A 280 -12.27 -3.03 9.08
C VAL A 280 -11.11 -3.72 8.40
N MET A 281 -10.06 -2.97 8.10
CA MET A 281 -8.93 -3.44 7.30
C MET A 281 -7.70 -2.61 7.63
N SER A 282 -6.53 -3.24 7.55
CA SER A 282 -5.26 -2.54 7.59
C SER A 282 -4.27 -3.19 6.64
N CYS A 283 -3.27 -2.44 6.18
CA CYS A 283 -2.13 -2.98 5.46
C CYS A 283 -0.87 -2.19 5.78
N ASN A 284 0.27 -2.88 5.87
CA ASN A 284 1.55 -2.32 6.28
C ASN A 284 2.58 -2.44 5.16
N CYS A 285 3.43 -1.43 4.95
CA CYS A 285 4.47 -1.52 3.93
C CYS A 285 5.48 -2.65 4.20
N ILE A 286 5.89 -3.37 3.15
CA ILE A 286 6.99 -4.33 3.18
C ILE A 286 8.30 -3.71 3.66
N LEU A 287 8.52 -2.42 3.36
CA LEU A 287 9.69 -1.69 3.82
C LEU A 287 9.68 -1.51 5.34
N ASN A 288 8.51 -1.29 5.96
CA ASN A 288 8.41 -1.27 7.42
C ASN A 288 8.69 -2.65 8.01
N PHE A 289 8.20 -3.71 7.38
CA PHE A 289 8.43 -5.08 7.82
C PHE A 289 9.91 -5.45 7.80
N VAL A 290 10.61 -5.11 6.71
CA VAL A 290 12.03 -5.43 6.52
C VAL A 290 12.93 -4.49 7.34
N PHE A 291 12.77 -3.17 7.20
CA PHE A 291 13.65 -2.20 7.86
C PHE A 291 13.38 -2.09 9.36
N GLY A 292 12.14 -2.35 9.78
CA GLY A 292 11.75 -2.42 11.19
C GLY A 292 11.98 -3.79 11.82
N ASP A 293 12.42 -4.80 11.05
CA ASP A 293 12.61 -6.17 11.50
C ASP A 293 11.36 -6.67 12.25
N LEU A 294 10.19 -6.56 11.62
CA LEU A 294 8.90 -6.80 12.30
C LEU A 294 8.50 -8.28 12.38
N GLU A 295 9.28 -9.18 11.77
CA GLU A 295 9.04 -10.62 11.91
C GLU A 295 9.12 -11.04 13.39
N GLY A 296 8.07 -11.71 13.87
CA GLY A 296 7.93 -12.10 15.27
C GLY A 296 7.67 -10.94 16.25
N LYS A 297 7.53 -9.68 15.78
CA LYS A 297 7.23 -8.53 16.64
C LYS A 297 5.79 -8.07 16.48
N SER A 298 5.09 -7.93 17.61
CA SER A 298 3.74 -7.35 17.63
C SER A 298 3.80 -5.83 17.65
N ILE A 299 2.99 -5.18 16.81
CA ILE A 299 2.89 -3.72 16.71
C ILE A 299 1.63 -3.16 17.39
N GLY A 300 0.79 -4.00 17.99
CA GLY A 300 -0.37 -3.55 18.79
C GLY A 300 -1.74 -3.69 18.11
N GLY A 301 -2.13 -4.91 17.71
CA GLY A 301 -3.54 -5.25 17.46
C GLY A 301 -4.09 -5.00 16.05
N LEU A 302 -3.28 -4.48 15.12
CA LEU A 302 -3.71 -4.36 13.71
C LEU A 302 -3.25 -5.57 12.90
N ALA A 303 -4.16 -6.53 12.69
CA ALA A 303 -3.93 -7.62 11.76
C ALA A 303 -4.21 -7.18 10.32
N GLY A 304 -3.33 -7.58 9.39
CA GLY A 304 -3.44 -7.20 7.99
C GLY A 304 -2.29 -7.75 7.14
N PRO A 305 -2.43 -7.75 5.81
CA PRO A 305 -1.32 -8.04 4.92
C PRO A 305 -0.22 -6.98 5.04
N VAL A 306 1.00 -7.44 4.83
CA VAL A 306 2.15 -6.59 4.53
C VAL A 306 2.32 -6.56 3.02
N THR A 307 2.47 -5.36 2.46
CA THR A 307 2.20 -5.08 1.04
C THR A 307 3.30 -4.24 0.41
N PHE A 308 3.35 -4.18 -0.92
CA PHE A 308 4.47 -3.57 -1.66
C PHE A 308 4.23 -2.09 -1.98
N GLY A 309 3.51 -1.44 -1.08
CA GLY A 309 2.86 -0.16 -1.26
C GLY A 309 1.45 -0.22 -0.67
N GLU A 310 0.98 0.92 -0.18
CA GLU A 310 -0.33 1.09 0.43
C GLU A 310 -1.11 2.08 -0.41
N ILE A 311 -2.43 1.93 -0.48
CA ILE A 311 -3.31 2.86 -1.16
C ILE A 311 -4.17 3.55 -0.10
N ALA A 312 -4.08 4.87 -0.04
CA ALA A 312 -4.98 5.74 0.71
C ALA A 312 -5.13 7.04 -0.08
N TYR A 313 -6.13 7.07 -0.96
CA TYR A 313 -6.34 8.06 -2.03
C TYR A 313 -5.24 8.09 -3.11
N GLN A 314 -3.99 7.93 -2.71
CA GLN A 314 -2.80 7.87 -3.55
C GLN A 314 -1.91 6.70 -3.13
N LEU A 315 -0.90 6.37 -3.93
CA LEU A 315 0.15 5.41 -3.54
C LEU A 315 0.97 5.98 -2.38
N LEU A 316 1.18 5.16 -1.36
CA LEU A 316 2.03 5.42 -0.21
C LEU A 316 3.13 4.36 -0.07
N ASN A 317 4.21 4.72 0.60
CA ASN A 317 5.26 3.79 1.01
C ASN A 317 5.65 4.03 2.47
N GLN A 318 6.16 3.00 3.14
CA GLN A 318 6.64 3.11 4.52
C GLN A 318 5.58 3.71 5.47
N THR A 319 4.32 3.28 5.30
CA THR A 319 3.20 3.64 6.16
C THR A 319 2.43 2.41 6.62
N LEU A 320 1.48 2.63 7.51
CA LEU A 320 0.43 1.69 7.86
C LEU A 320 -0.90 2.38 7.60
N VAL A 321 -1.71 1.79 6.72
CA VAL A 321 -3.03 2.31 6.37
C VAL A 321 -4.09 1.52 7.12
N VAL A 322 -5.07 2.22 7.69
CA VAL A 322 -6.22 1.63 8.38
C VAL A 322 -7.51 2.19 7.80
N LEU A 323 -8.43 1.30 7.42
CA LEU A 323 -9.81 1.66 7.11
C LEU A 323 -10.67 1.45 8.36
N ARG A 324 -11.44 2.48 8.72
CA ARG A 324 -12.47 2.41 9.76
C ARG A 324 -13.85 2.74 9.24
N ILE A 325 -14.85 2.14 9.87
CA ILE A 325 -16.25 2.47 9.71
C ILE A 325 -16.82 2.85 11.07
N HIS A 326 -17.44 4.03 11.12
CA HIS A 326 -18.14 4.59 12.29
C HIS A 326 -19.64 4.41 12.12
#